data_AF-A0A925BNU0-F1
#
_entry.id   AF-A0A925BNU0-F1
#
_cell.length_a   1.000
_cell.length_b   1.000
_cell.length_c   1.000
_cell.angle_alpha   90.00
_cell.angle_beta   90.00
_cell.angle_gamma   90.00
#
_symmetry.space_group_name_H-M   'P 1'
#
loop_
_entity.id
_entity.type
_entity.pdbx_description
1 polymer ?
#
loop_
_entity_poly.entity_id
_entity_poly.type
_entity_poly.pdbx_seq_one_letter_code
_entity_poly.pdbx_strand_id
1 'polypeptide(L)'
;MTYEITRLINARGTIPITDEEFEKIAFARRALLESLAIEDKLDMLLENFADVERTLLELSVHHLLFAGQEWTETRGDLQTVNRRLVNLFSTCRMYVDHLPHNLGNIFGKQSEQVTSFKEATSKEYDSSLGYRVLYALRNFVQHRGFPVHSLIHQGRRQDHDTGTTWRNTLTGFISVEQLAQEKQFKQEILDELHTMGNKIDIKPLMRQCLVSIGRIHGVVRVLLRTHIEDWEHLLKSVIERFQKEFRDVLGLAVVARDDSGLLVSKHPIFDDFWERRKCLENKNRNLTHLEWHYVSSEIVVD
;
A
#
# COMPACT_ATOMS: atom_id res chain seq x y z
N MET A 1 -32.43 13.07 23.99
CA MET A 1 -31.00 12.68 23.97
C MET A 1 -30.15 13.82 24.47
N THR A 2 -29.07 13.50 25.18
CA THR A 2 -28.05 14.47 25.63
C THR A 2 -26.69 14.11 25.03
N TYR A 3 -25.89 15.13 24.72
CA TYR A 3 -24.59 14.98 24.07
C TYR A 3 -23.54 15.72 24.86
N GLU A 4 -22.39 15.08 25.08
CA GLU A 4 -21.36 15.62 25.95
C GLU A 4 -19.96 15.14 25.57
N ILE A 5 -18.96 16.01 25.80
CA ILE A 5 -17.55 15.64 25.82
C ILE A 5 -17.23 15.19 27.24
N THR A 6 -16.66 14.00 27.38
CA THR A 6 -16.31 13.40 28.67
C THR A 6 -14.94 12.73 28.61
N ARG A 7 -14.38 12.44 29.79
CA ARG A 7 -13.24 11.53 29.91
C ARG A 7 -13.61 10.13 29.45
N LEU A 8 -12.64 9.45 28.81
CA LEU A 8 -12.78 8.08 28.33
C LEU A 8 -12.89 7.09 29.49
N ILE A 9 -12.13 7.34 30.55
CA ILE A 9 -12.02 6.59 31.80
C ILE A 9 -12.38 7.55 32.95
N ASN A 10 -13.21 7.11 33.91
CA ASN A 10 -13.67 7.91 35.04
C ASN A 10 -14.29 9.26 34.61
N ALA A 11 -15.51 9.21 34.07
CA ALA A 11 -16.32 10.34 33.56
C ALA A 11 -16.68 11.40 34.62
N ARG A 12 -15.66 12.03 35.24
CA ARG A 12 -15.78 13.21 36.09
C ARG A 12 -15.46 14.43 35.23
N GLY A 13 -16.42 15.33 35.10
CA GLY A 13 -16.32 16.51 34.23
C GLY A 13 -16.85 16.22 32.83
N THR A 14 -17.91 16.92 32.46
CA THR A 14 -18.60 16.79 31.18
C THR A 14 -18.84 18.16 30.60
N ILE A 15 -18.64 18.32 29.31
CA ILE A 15 -18.95 19.55 28.59
C ILE A 15 -20.14 19.27 27.68
N PRO A 16 -21.30 19.90 27.88
CA PRO A 16 -22.44 19.72 27.01
C PRO A 16 -22.13 20.25 25.60
N ILE A 17 -22.60 19.52 24.59
CA ILE A 17 -22.47 19.90 23.18
C ILE A 17 -23.82 19.75 22.49
N THR A 18 -23.94 20.36 21.31
CA THR A 18 -25.13 20.20 20.47
C THR A 18 -25.09 18.87 19.72
N ASP A 19 -26.25 18.40 19.26
CA ASP A 19 -26.38 17.24 18.36
C ASP A 19 -25.55 17.45 17.08
N GLU A 20 -25.63 18.64 16.49
CA GLU A 20 -24.86 19.00 15.30
C GLU A 20 -23.34 18.95 15.55
N GLU A 21 -22.87 19.43 16.71
CA GLU A 21 -21.47 19.34 17.09
C GLU A 21 -21.03 17.90 17.33
N PHE A 22 -21.87 17.09 17.98
CA PHE A 22 -21.62 15.65 18.18
C PHE A 22 -21.43 14.92 16.84
N GLU A 23 -22.35 15.11 15.90
CA GLU A 23 -22.30 14.47 14.59
C GLU A 23 -21.07 14.92 13.77
N LYS A 24 -20.72 16.22 13.82
CA LYS A 24 -19.49 16.73 13.17
C LYS A 24 -18.23 16.08 13.74
N ILE A 25 -18.12 15.94 15.06
CA ILE A 25 -16.97 15.31 15.72
C ILE A 25 -16.90 13.82 15.41
N ALA A 26 -18.04 13.12 15.50
CA ALA A 26 -18.14 11.70 15.20
C ALA A 26 -17.75 11.42 13.73
N PHE A 27 -18.24 12.25 12.80
CA PHE A 27 -17.88 12.21 11.40
C PHE A 27 -16.38 12.45 11.18
N ALA A 28 -15.82 13.55 11.70
CA ALA A 28 -14.41 13.91 11.52
C ALA A 28 -13.48 12.79 12.00
N ARG A 29 -13.76 12.22 13.18
CA ARG A 29 -13.03 11.06 13.70
C ARG A 29 -13.10 9.86 12.76
N ARG A 30 -14.30 9.49 12.31
CA ARG A 30 -14.50 8.36 11.39
C ARG A 30 -13.76 8.59 10.07
N ALA A 31 -13.86 9.79 9.51
CA ALA A 31 -13.20 10.15 8.26
C ALA A 31 -11.67 10.11 8.37
N LEU A 32 -11.09 10.57 9.47
CA LEU A 32 -9.65 10.46 9.72
C LEU A 32 -9.18 9.01 9.88
N LEU A 33 -9.99 8.14 10.49
CA LEU A 33 -9.67 6.70 10.56
C LEU A 33 -9.73 6.02 9.18
N GLU A 34 -10.69 6.41 8.34
CA GLU A 34 -10.75 5.95 6.94
C GLU A 34 -9.53 6.42 6.15
N SER A 35 -9.10 7.68 6.33
CA SER A 35 -7.88 8.23 5.74
C SER A 35 -6.62 7.51 6.21
N LEU A 36 -6.50 7.22 7.52
CA LEU A 36 -5.41 6.40 8.05
C LEU A 36 -5.42 5.00 7.41
N ALA A 37 -6.59 4.37 7.30
CA ALA A 37 -6.70 3.05 6.70
C ALA A 37 -6.29 3.02 5.22
N ILE A 38 -6.36 4.13 4.49
CA ILE A 38 -5.82 4.25 3.12
C ILE A 38 -4.29 4.22 3.16
N GLU A 39 -3.66 4.97 4.07
CA GLU A 39 -2.21 4.99 4.25
C GLU A 39 -1.65 3.65 4.73
N ASP A 40 -2.32 2.97 5.67
CA ASP A 40 -1.91 1.64 6.14
C ASP A 40 -1.93 0.59 5.01
N LYS A 41 -2.92 0.65 4.11
CA LYS A 41 -2.99 -0.25 2.96
C LYS A 41 -1.84 -0.02 1.97
N LEU A 42 -1.46 1.25 1.75
CA LEU A 42 -0.29 1.57 0.95
C LEU A 42 0.99 1.07 1.61
N ASP A 43 1.13 1.26 2.92
CA ASP A 43 2.28 0.80 3.70
C ASP A 43 2.46 -0.71 3.59
N MET A 44 1.37 -1.47 3.81
CA MET A 44 1.39 -2.93 3.70
C MET A 44 1.81 -3.38 2.29
N LEU A 45 1.33 -2.71 1.25
CA LEU A 45 1.71 -3.00 -0.13
C LEU A 45 3.21 -2.76 -0.35
N LEU A 46 3.75 -1.65 0.16
CA LEU A 46 5.16 -1.31 0.06
C LEU A 46 6.07 -2.28 0.82
N GLU A 47 5.67 -2.70 2.02
CA GLU A 47 6.39 -3.73 2.77
C GLU A 47 6.42 -5.07 2.03
N ASN A 48 5.32 -5.45 1.35
CA ASN A 48 5.31 -6.65 0.52
C ASN A 48 6.25 -6.54 -0.69
N PHE A 49 6.41 -5.34 -1.27
CA PHE A 49 7.40 -5.13 -2.31
C PHE A 49 8.83 -5.22 -1.76
N ALA A 50 9.09 -4.58 -0.62
CA ALA A 50 10.39 -4.66 0.05
C ALA A 50 10.76 -6.11 0.38
N ASP A 51 9.79 -6.94 0.79
CA ASP A 51 10.00 -8.35 1.04
C ASP A 51 10.38 -9.15 -0.22
N VAL A 52 9.81 -8.82 -1.39
CA VAL A 52 10.23 -9.45 -2.66
C VAL A 52 11.67 -9.09 -2.98
N GLU A 53 12.02 -7.79 -2.95
CA GLU A 53 13.38 -7.33 -3.26
C GLU A 53 14.40 -7.91 -2.28
N ARG A 54 14.10 -7.91 -0.97
CA ARG A 54 14.96 -8.50 0.06
C ARG A 54 15.16 -9.99 -0.19
N THR A 55 14.09 -10.72 -0.50
CA THR A 55 14.18 -12.15 -0.81
C THR A 55 15.09 -12.41 -2.01
N LEU A 56 14.97 -11.63 -3.09
CA LEU A 56 15.82 -11.79 -4.27
C LEU A 56 17.31 -11.55 -3.96
N LEU A 57 17.60 -10.54 -3.12
CA LEU A 57 18.96 -10.24 -2.69
C LEU A 57 19.51 -11.32 -1.75
N GLU A 58 18.74 -11.76 -0.76
CA GLU A 58 19.11 -12.84 0.17
C GLU A 58 19.47 -14.12 -0.58
N LEU A 59 18.63 -14.54 -1.54
CA LEU A 59 18.88 -15.71 -2.38
C LEU A 59 20.11 -15.52 -3.29
N SER A 60 20.34 -14.30 -3.80
CA SER A 60 21.53 -14.00 -4.60
C SER A 60 22.82 -14.16 -3.78
N VAL A 61 22.82 -13.66 -2.53
CA VAL A 61 23.96 -13.77 -1.60
C VAL A 61 24.18 -15.22 -1.17
N HIS A 62 23.10 -15.94 -0.85
CA HIS A 62 23.19 -17.36 -0.47
C HIS A 62 23.79 -18.18 -1.61
N HIS A 63 23.32 -17.99 -2.85
CA HIS A 63 23.87 -18.66 -4.01
C HIS A 63 25.34 -18.35 -4.23
N LEU A 64 25.77 -17.09 -4.06
CA LEU A 64 27.18 -16.70 -4.20
C LEU A 64 28.09 -17.46 -3.23
N LEU A 65 27.69 -17.61 -1.97
CA LEU A 65 28.52 -18.19 -0.91
C LEU A 65 28.48 -19.72 -0.86
N PHE A 66 27.36 -20.32 -1.27
CA PHE A 66 27.07 -21.74 -1.06
C PHE A 66 26.73 -22.49 -2.36
N ALA A 67 27.11 -21.96 -3.54
CA ALA A 67 26.87 -22.63 -4.81
C ALA A 67 27.41 -24.07 -4.81
N GLY A 68 26.54 -25.06 -5.07
CA GLY A 68 26.91 -26.47 -5.16
C GLY A 68 25.97 -27.47 -4.48
N GLN A 69 24.96 -26.99 -3.74
CA GLN A 69 23.90 -27.81 -3.17
C GLN A 69 22.73 -27.98 -4.18
N GLU A 70 22.01 -29.08 -4.06
CA GLU A 70 21.21 -29.78 -5.09
C GLU A 70 20.10 -28.97 -5.81
N TRP A 71 19.61 -29.50 -6.95
CA TRP A 71 18.42 -29.05 -7.71
C TRP A 71 17.17 -28.78 -6.86
N THR A 72 17.07 -29.41 -5.69
CA THR A 72 16.01 -29.21 -4.68
C THR A 72 15.99 -27.77 -4.14
N GLU A 73 17.14 -27.11 -4.03
CA GLU A 73 17.25 -25.73 -3.54
C GLU A 73 16.71 -24.72 -4.56
N THR A 74 17.04 -24.85 -5.84
CA THR A 74 16.54 -23.91 -6.88
C THR A 74 15.02 -23.97 -7.04
N ARG A 75 14.39 -25.14 -6.80
CA ARG A 75 12.93 -25.25 -6.73
C ARG A 75 12.35 -24.58 -5.49
N GLY A 76 13.01 -24.70 -4.33
CA GLY A 76 12.63 -24.01 -3.10
C GLY A 76 12.70 -22.48 -3.25
N ASP A 77 13.74 -21.98 -3.91
CA ASP A 77 13.91 -20.56 -4.22
C ASP A 77 12.78 -20.05 -5.11
N LEU A 78 12.46 -20.77 -6.19
CA LEU A 78 11.36 -20.42 -7.08
C LEU A 78 10.02 -20.36 -6.35
N GLN A 79 9.74 -21.33 -5.47
CA GLN A 79 8.52 -21.34 -4.64
C GLN A 79 8.49 -20.15 -3.67
N THR A 80 9.63 -19.83 -3.04
CA THR A 80 9.75 -18.72 -2.12
C THR A 80 9.49 -17.39 -2.81
N VAL A 81 10.13 -17.15 -3.97
CA VAL A 81 9.90 -15.96 -4.80
C VAL A 81 8.44 -15.88 -5.24
N ASN A 82 7.87 -16.98 -5.74
CA ASN A 82 6.47 -16.99 -6.16
C ASN A 82 5.51 -16.66 -5.02
N ARG A 83 5.71 -17.17 -3.80
CA ARG A 83 4.89 -16.83 -2.63
C ARG A 83 4.95 -15.33 -2.31
N ARG A 84 6.14 -14.72 -2.37
CA ARG A 84 6.30 -13.27 -2.15
C ARG A 84 5.59 -12.45 -3.23
N LEU A 85 5.71 -12.86 -4.48
CA LEU A 85 5.02 -12.22 -5.61
C LEU A 85 3.49 -12.36 -5.52
N VAL A 86 2.97 -13.52 -5.14
CA VAL A 86 1.52 -13.73 -4.91
C VAL A 86 1.01 -12.75 -3.84
N ASN A 87 1.75 -12.60 -2.74
CA ASN A 87 1.39 -11.67 -1.68
C ASN A 87 1.40 -10.22 -2.16
N LEU A 88 2.46 -9.79 -2.87
CA LEU A 88 2.53 -8.45 -3.46
C LEU A 88 1.36 -8.18 -4.42
N PHE A 89 1.07 -9.11 -5.34
CA PHE A 89 -0.02 -8.93 -6.30
C PHE A 89 -1.38 -8.85 -5.63
N SER A 90 -1.56 -9.62 -4.55
CA SER A 90 -2.77 -9.58 -3.73
C SER A 90 -2.93 -8.24 -3.03
N THR A 91 -1.86 -7.67 -2.45
CA THR A 91 -1.93 -6.36 -1.78
C THR A 91 -2.08 -5.21 -2.77
N CYS A 92 -1.46 -5.26 -3.96
CA CYS A 92 -1.72 -4.33 -5.06
C CYS A 92 -3.20 -4.27 -5.43
N ARG A 93 -3.83 -5.44 -5.64
CA ARG A 93 -5.25 -5.51 -5.99
C ARG A 93 -6.15 -5.06 -4.85
N MET A 94 -5.87 -5.53 -3.63
CA MET A 94 -6.63 -5.14 -2.44
C MET A 94 -6.63 -3.62 -2.23
N TYR A 95 -5.49 -2.97 -2.43
CA TYR A 95 -5.38 -1.51 -2.36
C TYR A 95 -6.36 -0.84 -3.32
N VAL A 96 -6.31 -1.18 -4.62
CA VAL A 96 -7.18 -0.60 -5.65
C VAL A 96 -8.67 -0.87 -5.38
N ASP A 97 -9.02 -2.07 -4.91
CA ASP A 97 -10.41 -2.49 -4.70
C ASP A 97 -11.04 -1.86 -3.45
N HIS A 98 -10.26 -1.64 -2.39
CA HIS A 98 -10.79 -1.14 -1.13
C HIS A 98 -10.94 0.39 -1.10
N LEU A 99 -10.10 1.11 -1.85
CA LEU A 99 -10.08 2.57 -1.81
C LEU A 99 -11.43 3.25 -2.16
N PRO A 100 -12.21 2.78 -3.16
CA PRO A 100 -13.55 3.30 -3.41
C PRO A 100 -14.50 3.15 -2.21
N HIS A 101 -14.33 2.10 -1.41
CA HIS A 101 -15.13 1.91 -0.20
C HIS A 101 -14.74 2.91 0.89
N ASN A 102 -13.44 3.09 1.15
CA ASN A 102 -12.96 4.08 2.12
C ASN A 102 -13.41 5.50 1.72
N LEU A 103 -13.21 5.90 0.47
CA LEU A 103 -13.68 7.19 -0.04
C LEU A 103 -15.20 7.31 -0.02
N GLY A 104 -15.91 6.23 -0.33
CA GLY A 104 -17.38 6.16 -0.25
C GLY A 104 -17.92 6.31 1.17
N ASN A 105 -17.20 5.83 2.19
CA ASN A 105 -17.56 6.03 3.58
C ASN A 105 -17.37 7.49 4.00
N ILE A 106 -16.37 8.19 3.45
CA ILE A 106 -16.10 9.60 3.75
C ILE A 106 -17.08 10.52 3.02
N PHE A 107 -17.20 10.41 1.70
CA PHE A 107 -17.88 11.38 0.83
C PHE A 107 -19.19 10.85 0.21
N GLY A 108 -19.48 9.56 0.34
CA GLY A 108 -20.57 8.89 -0.35
C GLY A 108 -20.12 8.20 -1.64
N LYS A 109 -20.82 7.12 -2.02
CA LYS A 109 -20.45 6.23 -3.15
C LYS A 109 -20.48 6.88 -4.54
N GLN A 110 -21.25 7.95 -4.69
CA GLN A 110 -21.42 8.70 -5.95
C GLN A 110 -20.74 10.08 -5.90
N SER A 111 -19.78 10.25 -4.99
CA SER A 111 -19.03 11.49 -4.86
C SER A 111 -18.06 11.71 -6.03
N GLU A 112 -17.69 12.97 -6.25
CA GLU A 112 -16.64 13.35 -7.20
C GLU A 112 -15.32 12.66 -6.85
N GLN A 113 -14.96 12.56 -5.57
CA GLN A 113 -13.72 11.94 -5.10
C GLN A 113 -13.63 10.45 -5.50
N VAL A 114 -14.73 9.70 -5.38
CA VAL A 114 -14.78 8.31 -5.84
C VAL A 114 -14.66 8.22 -7.37
N THR A 115 -15.24 9.18 -8.08
CA THR A 115 -15.18 9.26 -9.55
C THR A 115 -13.76 9.57 -10.02
N SER A 116 -13.12 10.61 -9.47
CA SER A 116 -11.74 10.99 -9.75
C SER A 116 -10.74 9.87 -9.46
N PHE A 117 -10.96 9.09 -8.38
CA PHE A 117 -10.16 7.89 -8.12
C PHE A 117 -10.31 6.82 -9.22
N LYS A 118 -11.54 6.55 -9.67
CA LYS A 118 -11.79 5.58 -10.75
C LYS A 118 -11.19 6.04 -12.08
N GLU A 119 -11.27 7.33 -12.39
CA GLU A 119 -10.63 7.90 -13.57
C GLU A 119 -9.10 7.77 -13.51
N ALA A 120 -8.49 8.03 -12.35
CA ALA A 120 -7.05 7.85 -12.16
C ALA A 120 -6.63 6.38 -12.34
N THR A 121 -7.40 5.42 -11.81
CA THR A 121 -7.10 3.99 -12.00
C THR A 121 -7.30 3.53 -13.45
N SER A 122 -8.32 4.04 -14.14
CA SER A 122 -8.53 3.78 -15.58
C SER A 122 -7.37 4.33 -16.41
N LYS A 123 -6.94 5.57 -16.15
CA LYS A 123 -5.83 6.20 -16.85
C LYS A 123 -4.54 5.39 -16.72
N GLU A 124 -4.19 4.96 -15.51
CA GLU A 124 -2.99 4.13 -15.32
C GLU A 124 -3.13 2.74 -15.97
N TYR A 125 -4.34 2.17 -15.99
CA TYR A 125 -4.60 0.93 -16.74
C TYR A 125 -4.33 1.10 -18.24
N ASP A 126 -4.70 2.24 -18.82
CA ASP A 126 -4.49 2.51 -20.24
C ASP A 126 -3.02 2.86 -20.57
N SER A 127 -2.29 3.48 -19.63
CA SER A 127 -0.93 3.98 -19.88
C SER A 127 0.22 3.08 -19.42
N SER A 128 -0.01 2.09 -18.54
CA SER A 128 1.06 1.33 -17.88
C SER A 128 0.95 -0.18 -18.14
N LEU A 129 1.87 -0.70 -18.98
CA LEU A 129 1.96 -2.13 -19.25
C LEU A 129 2.19 -2.93 -17.97
N GLY A 130 3.14 -2.52 -17.12
CA GLY A 130 3.41 -3.20 -15.85
C GLY A 130 2.18 -3.30 -14.94
N TYR A 131 1.37 -2.23 -14.87
CA TYR A 131 0.11 -2.26 -14.11
C TYR A 131 -0.90 -3.26 -14.69
N ARG A 132 -1.12 -3.25 -16.02
CA ARG A 132 -1.99 -4.23 -16.69
C ARG A 132 -1.51 -5.68 -16.51
N VAL A 133 -0.21 -5.91 -16.66
CA VAL A 133 0.39 -7.25 -16.56
C VAL A 133 0.24 -7.79 -15.15
N LEU A 134 0.55 -7.00 -14.11
CA LEU A 134 0.39 -7.45 -12.73
C LEU A 134 -1.08 -7.72 -12.37
N TYR A 135 -2.00 -6.92 -12.91
CA TYR A 135 -3.43 -7.19 -12.79
C TYR A 135 -3.83 -8.54 -13.41
N ALA A 136 -3.36 -8.81 -14.63
CA ALA A 136 -3.63 -10.07 -15.33
C ALA A 136 -2.97 -11.27 -14.64
N LEU A 137 -1.71 -11.13 -14.23
CA LEU A 137 -0.98 -12.16 -13.49
C LEU A 137 -1.64 -12.50 -12.17
N ARG A 138 -2.14 -11.51 -11.41
CA ARG A 138 -2.90 -11.78 -10.19
C ARG A 138 -4.10 -12.69 -10.47
N ASN A 139 -4.89 -12.38 -11.50
CA ASN A 139 -6.06 -13.19 -11.85
C ASN A 139 -5.66 -14.59 -12.30
N PHE A 140 -4.57 -14.72 -13.07
CA PHE A 140 -4.01 -16.01 -13.45
C PHE A 140 -3.60 -16.85 -12.22
N VAL A 141 -2.85 -16.24 -11.30
CA VAL A 141 -2.30 -16.90 -10.11
C VAL A 141 -3.38 -17.42 -9.16
N GLN A 142 -4.52 -16.73 -9.07
CA GLN A 142 -5.63 -17.19 -8.24
C GLN A 142 -6.32 -18.46 -8.73
N HIS A 143 -6.14 -18.81 -10.01
CA HIS A 143 -6.92 -19.86 -10.64
C HIS A 143 -6.08 -20.98 -11.22
N ARG A 144 -4.83 -20.72 -11.64
CA ARG A 144 -4.16 -21.59 -12.62
C ARG A 144 -2.65 -21.79 -12.49
N GLY A 145 -1.90 -20.90 -11.82
CA GLY A 145 -0.45 -21.05 -11.79
C GLY A 145 0.32 -20.08 -10.89
N PHE A 146 1.62 -19.93 -11.19
CA PHE A 146 2.55 -19.11 -10.43
C PHE A 146 2.98 -17.85 -11.19
N PRO A 147 3.30 -16.74 -10.50
CA PRO A 147 3.76 -15.49 -11.13
C PRO A 147 4.95 -15.63 -12.11
N VAL A 148 5.97 -16.38 -11.70
CA VAL A 148 7.20 -16.60 -12.48
C VAL A 148 7.44 -18.10 -12.67
N HIS A 149 8.01 -18.44 -13.83
CA HIS A 149 8.15 -19.83 -14.29
C HIS A 149 9.59 -20.34 -14.14
N SER A 150 10.57 -19.44 -14.04
CA SER A 150 11.97 -19.79 -13.82
C SER A 150 12.73 -18.71 -13.08
N LEU A 151 13.71 -19.12 -12.28
CA LEU A 151 14.75 -18.26 -11.73
C LEU A 151 16.07 -18.53 -12.45
N ILE A 152 16.84 -17.48 -12.71
CA ILE A 152 18.19 -17.61 -13.25
C ILE A 152 19.15 -16.82 -12.37
N HIS A 153 20.15 -17.52 -11.82
CA HIS A 153 21.31 -16.90 -11.20
C HIS A 153 22.30 -16.55 -12.32
N GLN A 154 22.73 -15.29 -12.37
CA GLN A 154 23.67 -14.80 -13.38
C GLN A 154 24.87 -14.18 -12.70
N GLY A 155 26.06 -14.73 -12.97
CA GLY A 155 27.34 -14.11 -12.68
C GLY A 155 27.87 -13.42 -13.94
N ARG A 156 27.95 -12.09 -13.91
CA ARG A 156 28.48 -11.29 -15.02
C ARG A 156 29.84 -10.72 -14.62
N ARG A 157 30.87 -11.05 -15.40
CA ARG A 157 32.18 -10.42 -15.30
C ARG A 157 32.06 -8.93 -15.64
N GLN A 158 32.67 -8.09 -14.82
CA GLN A 158 32.81 -6.65 -15.02
C GLN A 158 34.28 -6.30 -14.94
N ASP A 159 34.84 -5.88 -16.06
CA ASP A 159 36.23 -5.43 -16.15
C ASP A 159 36.29 -3.91 -15.91
N HIS A 160 37.23 -3.49 -15.08
CA HIS A 160 37.53 -2.11 -14.72
C HIS A 160 39.04 -1.88 -14.92
N ASP A 161 39.47 -0.61 -14.97
CA ASP A 161 40.87 -0.25 -15.18
C ASP A 161 41.81 -0.81 -14.09
N THR A 162 41.29 -0.94 -12.87
CA THR A 162 42.01 -1.40 -11.67
C THR A 162 41.82 -2.88 -11.34
N GLY A 163 40.99 -3.62 -12.11
CA GLY A 163 40.79 -5.05 -11.93
C GLY A 163 39.46 -5.59 -12.46
N THR A 164 39.20 -6.87 -12.22
CA THR A 164 37.96 -7.55 -12.62
C THR A 164 37.10 -7.86 -11.40
N THR A 165 35.81 -7.54 -11.48
CA THR A 165 34.78 -7.91 -10.50
C THR A 165 33.74 -8.82 -11.12
N TRP A 166 32.91 -9.46 -10.29
CA TRP A 166 31.81 -10.31 -10.72
C TRP A 166 30.49 -9.86 -10.09
N ARG A 167 29.54 -9.48 -10.93
CA ARG A 167 28.18 -9.12 -10.52
C ARG A 167 27.31 -10.36 -10.50
N ASN A 168 26.81 -10.70 -9.32
CA ASN A 168 25.86 -11.80 -9.15
C ASN A 168 24.45 -11.26 -9.00
N THR A 169 23.52 -11.81 -9.77
CA THR A 169 22.11 -11.41 -9.74
C THR A 169 21.19 -12.61 -9.81
N LEU A 170 20.02 -12.48 -9.18
CA LEU A 170 18.90 -13.38 -9.35
C LEU A 170 17.77 -12.67 -10.12
N THR A 171 17.28 -13.34 -11.16
CA THR A 171 16.18 -12.81 -11.98
C THR A 171 15.08 -13.84 -12.13
N GLY A 172 13.85 -13.43 -11.80
CA GLY A 172 12.64 -14.19 -12.04
C GLY A 172 12.03 -13.83 -13.38
N PHE A 173 11.70 -14.84 -14.17
CA PHE A 173 11.17 -14.65 -15.52
C PHE A 173 9.73 -15.15 -15.66
N ILE A 174 8.93 -14.33 -16.35
CA ILE A 174 7.67 -14.75 -16.96
C ILE A 174 8.00 -15.43 -18.29
N SER A 175 7.29 -16.52 -18.61
CA SER A 175 7.30 -17.15 -19.93
C SER A 175 6.01 -16.78 -20.65
N VAL A 176 6.11 -16.04 -21.74
CA VAL A 176 4.93 -15.60 -22.50
C VAL A 176 4.23 -16.79 -23.14
N GLU A 177 4.97 -17.75 -23.67
CA GLU A 177 4.43 -19.02 -24.17
C GLU A 177 3.61 -19.78 -23.13
N GLN A 178 4.08 -19.86 -21.88
CA GLN A 178 3.32 -20.53 -20.81
C GLN A 178 2.06 -19.75 -20.45
N LEU A 179 2.12 -18.41 -20.43
CA LEU A 179 0.91 -17.60 -20.25
C LEU A 179 -0.08 -17.73 -21.42
N ALA A 180 0.42 -17.86 -22.65
CA ALA A 180 -0.40 -17.99 -23.85
C ALA A 180 -1.16 -19.32 -23.94
N GLN A 181 -0.70 -20.36 -23.22
CA GLN A 181 -1.44 -21.62 -23.07
C GLN A 181 -2.74 -21.44 -22.28
N GLU A 182 -2.88 -20.31 -21.56
CA GLU A 182 -4.02 -20.04 -20.70
C GLU A 182 -5.10 -19.23 -21.41
N LYS A 183 -6.17 -19.92 -21.80
CA LYS A 183 -7.30 -19.37 -22.56
C LYS A 183 -7.96 -18.11 -21.98
N GLN A 184 -7.79 -17.85 -20.67
CA GLN A 184 -8.39 -16.70 -19.99
C GLN A 184 -7.42 -15.53 -19.81
N PHE A 185 -6.15 -15.67 -20.19
CA PHE A 185 -5.22 -14.55 -20.17
C PHE A 185 -5.56 -13.59 -21.32
N LYS A 186 -5.50 -12.28 -21.06
CA LYS A 186 -5.94 -11.28 -22.05
C LYS A 186 -4.97 -11.24 -23.24
N GLN A 187 -5.50 -11.42 -24.45
CA GLN A 187 -4.71 -11.47 -25.69
C GLN A 187 -3.91 -10.17 -25.92
N GLU A 188 -4.54 -9.01 -25.72
CA GLU A 188 -3.87 -7.70 -25.88
C GLU A 188 -2.59 -7.59 -25.04
N ILE A 189 -2.61 -8.13 -23.82
CA ILE A 189 -1.44 -8.11 -22.93
C ILE A 189 -0.40 -9.12 -23.40
N LEU A 190 -0.80 -10.29 -23.90
CA LEU A 190 0.13 -11.27 -24.47
C LEU A 190 0.85 -10.69 -25.69
N ASP A 191 0.12 -9.98 -26.56
CA ASP A 191 0.68 -9.37 -27.75
C ASP A 191 1.76 -8.33 -27.37
N GLU A 192 1.48 -7.47 -26.40
CA GLU A 192 2.47 -6.52 -25.86
C GLU A 192 3.68 -7.24 -25.25
N LEU A 193 3.46 -8.28 -24.43
CA LEU A 193 4.54 -9.07 -23.84
C LEU A 193 5.39 -9.79 -24.91
N HIS A 194 4.77 -10.31 -25.97
CA HIS A 194 5.50 -10.93 -27.08
C HIS A 194 6.48 -9.98 -27.75
N THR A 195 6.16 -8.68 -27.83
CA THR A 195 7.10 -7.67 -28.36
C THR A 195 8.35 -7.50 -27.49
N MET A 196 8.26 -7.83 -26.20
CA MET A 196 9.39 -7.80 -25.25
C MET A 196 10.22 -9.09 -25.29
N GLY A 197 9.72 -10.13 -25.96
CA GLY A 197 10.35 -11.46 -26.05
C GLY A 197 9.67 -12.51 -25.16
N ASN A 198 10.05 -13.78 -25.34
CA ASN A 198 9.39 -14.90 -24.65
C ASN A 198 9.75 -15.02 -23.15
N LYS A 199 10.91 -14.51 -22.74
CA LYS A 199 11.36 -14.51 -21.33
C LYS A 199 11.50 -13.08 -20.83
N ILE A 200 10.62 -12.70 -19.91
CA ILE A 200 10.52 -11.30 -19.45
C ILE A 200 10.89 -11.23 -17.97
N ASP A 201 11.84 -10.36 -17.63
CA ASP A 201 12.16 -10.04 -16.24
C ASP A 201 10.93 -9.38 -15.59
N ILE A 202 10.48 -9.94 -14.46
CA ILE A 202 9.31 -9.43 -13.73
C ILE A 202 9.58 -8.07 -13.05
N LYS A 203 10.85 -7.78 -12.71
CA LYS A 203 11.20 -6.65 -11.84
C LYS A 203 10.81 -5.27 -12.44
N PRO A 204 11.07 -4.97 -13.73
CA PRO A 204 10.60 -3.72 -14.34
C PRO A 204 9.07 -3.56 -14.29
N LEU A 205 8.32 -4.63 -14.59
CA LEU A 205 6.86 -4.62 -14.59
C LEU A 205 6.29 -4.35 -13.18
N MET A 206 6.90 -4.95 -12.14
CA MET A 206 6.54 -4.68 -10.74
C MET A 206 6.74 -3.20 -10.39
N ARG A 207 7.89 -2.62 -10.75
CA ARG A 207 8.18 -1.21 -10.43
C ARG A 207 7.24 -0.26 -11.17
N GLN A 208 6.95 -0.52 -12.44
CA GLN A 208 5.96 0.25 -13.21
C GLN A 208 4.58 0.22 -12.55
N CYS A 209 4.14 -0.95 -12.08
CA CYS A 209 2.88 -1.07 -11.33
C CYS A 209 2.91 -0.25 -10.04
N LEU A 210 4.00 -0.29 -9.27
CA LEU A 210 4.12 0.50 -8.03
C LEU A 210 4.14 2.00 -8.27
N VAL A 211 4.81 2.46 -9.32
CA VAL A 211 4.77 3.87 -9.73
C VAL A 211 3.33 4.27 -10.11
N SER A 212 2.61 3.40 -10.82
CA SER A 212 1.20 3.62 -11.18
C SER A 212 0.32 3.76 -9.93
N ILE A 213 0.48 2.85 -8.95
CA ILE A 213 -0.20 2.92 -7.66
C ILE A 213 0.19 4.17 -6.88
N GLY A 214 1.46 4.56 -6.90
CA GLY A 214 1.95 5.79 -6.29
C GLY A 214 1.29 7.04 -6.88
N ARG A 215 1.11 7.11 -8.21
CA ARG A 215 0.39 8.21 -8.88
C ARG A 215 -1.09 8.24 -8.49
N ILE A 216 -1.76 7.09 -8.50
CA ILE A 216 -3.15 6.96 -8.03
C ILE A 216 -3.28 7.43 -6.58
N HIS A 217 -2.37 6.99 -5.71
CA HIS A 217 -2.36 7.40 -4.31
C HIS A 217 -2.09 8.91 -4.15
N GLY A 218 -1.22 9.49 -4.97
CA GLY A 218 -0.98 10.93 -5.01
C GLY A 218 -2.26 11.73 -5.29
N VAL A 219 -3.10 11.26 -6.22
CA VAL A 219 -4.43 11.86 -6.46
C VAL A 219 -5.29 11.80 -5.20
N VAL A 220 -5.34 10.64 -4.53
CA VAL A 220 -6.13 10.47 -3.30
C VAL A 220 -5.68 11.41 -2.18
N ARG A 221 -4.37 11.56 -1.98
CA ARG A 221 -3.82 12.52 -1.00
C ARG A 221 -4.21 13.96 -1.33
N VAL A 222 -4.27 14.34 -2.61
CA VAL A 222 -4.74 15.67 -3.01
C VAL A 222 -6.22 15.84 -2.68
N LEU A 223 -7.06 14.84 -3.00
CA LEU A 223 -8.50 14.89 -2.74
C LEU A 223 -8.84 14.99 -1.24
N LEU A 224 -8.02 14.39 -0.37
CA LEU A 224 -8.27 14.34 1.08
C LEU A 224 -7.66 15.51 1.86
N ARG A 225 -6.68 16.24 1.30
CA ARG A 225 -5.80 17.13 2.06
C ARG A 225 -6.53 18.17 2.91
N THR A 226 -7.35 19.00 2.27
CA THR A 226 -8.06 20.10 2.94
C THR A 226 -9.05 19.58 3.98
N HIS A 227 -9.75 18.48 3.64
CA HIS A 227 -10.68 17.85 4.55
C HIS A 227 -10.01 17.28 5.80
N ILE A 228 -8.85 16.63 5.64
CA ILE A 228 -8.06 16.13 6.77
C ILE A 228 -7.62 17.27 7.68
N GLU A 229 -7.14 18.38 7.10
CA GLU A 229 -6.72 19.56 7.88
C GLU A 229 -7.89 20.11 8.72
N ASP A 230 -9.08 20.23 8.13
CA ASP A 230 -10.29 20.68 8.82
C ASP A 230 -10.70 19.73 9.96
N TRP A 231 -10.69 18.41 9.70
CA TRP A 231 -11.05 17.40 10.71
C TRP A 231 -10.05 17.35 11.85
N GLU A 232 -8.75 17.43 11.56
CA GLU A 232 -7.71 17.49 12.58
C GLU A 232 -7.86 18.75 13.43
N HIS A 233 -8.09 19.91 12.82
CA HIS A 233 -8.31 21.16 13.54
C HIS A 233 -9.54 21.06 14.45
N LEU A 234 -10.65 20.49 13.95
CA LEU A 234 -11.85 20.27 14.75
C LEU A 234 -11.55 19.41 15.98
N LEU A 235 -10.95 18.23 15.81
CA LEU A 235 -10.68 17.33 16.94
C LEU A 235 -9.68 17.93 17.94
N LYS A 236 -8.66 18.66 17.46
CA LYS A 236 -7.74 19.41 18.32
C LYS A 236 -8.47 20.47 19.15
N SER A 237 -9.37 21.23 18.53
CA SER A 237 -10.16 22.25 19.25
C SER A 237 -11.03 21.66 20.36
N VAL A 238 -11.55 20.43 20.16
CA VAL A 238 -12.32 19.69 21.18
C VAL A 238 -11.42 19.28 22.35
N ILE A 239 -10.22 18.77 22.07
CA ILE A 239 -9.23 18.41 23.08
C ILE A 239 -8.84 19.66 23.90
N GLU A 240 -8.52 20.76 23.22
CA GLU A 240 -8.15 22.04 23.84
C GLU A 240 -9.28 22.64 24.68
N ARG A 241 -10.52 22.58 24.20
CA ARG A 241 -11.71 23.02 24.93
C ARG A 241 -11.84 22.26 26.25
N PHE A 242 -11.69 20.94 26.23
CA PHE A 242 -11.75 20.12 27.45
C PHE A 242 -10.56 20.37 28.39
N GLN A 243 -9.36 20.52 27.85
CA GLN A 243 -8.14 20.85 28.60
C GLN A 243 -8.26 22.14 29.41
N LYS A 244 -8.83 23.18 28.81
CA LYS A 244 -9.03 24.48 29.46
C LYS A 244 -9.91 24.37 30.71
N GLU A 245 -10.86 23.45 30.72
CA GLU A 245 -11.81 23.29 31.84
C GLU A 245 -11.32 22.29 32.90
N PHE A 246 -10.68 21.18 32.51
CA PHE A 246 -10.42 20.07 33.43
C PHE A 246 -8.93 19.71 33.68
N ARG A 247 -7.96 20.45 33.11
CA ARG A 247 -6.47 20.31 33.19
C ARG A 247 -5.86 18.94 32.82
N ASP A 248 -6.52 17.84 33.15
CA ASP A 248 -6.11 16.46 32.87
C ASP A 248 -7.05 15.82 31.84
N VAL A 249 -6.44 15.14 30.87
CA VAL A 249 -7.00 14.87 29.53
C VAL A 249 -6.78 13.41 29.10
N LEU A 250 -6.34 12.55 30.02
CA LEU A 250 -6.02 11.16 29.72
C LEU A 250 -7.24 10.42 29.17
N GLY A 251 -7.31 10.36 27.83
CA GLY A 251 -8.42 9.83 27.04
C GLY A 251 -9.69 10.70 27.08
N LEU A 252 -10.14 11.19 25.92
CA LEU A 252 -11.44 11.85 25.77
C LEU A 252 -12.40 11.00 24.93
N ALA A 253 -13.69 11.31 25.05
CA ALA A 253 -14.71 10.81 24.15
C ALA A 253 -15.86 11.83 24.03
N VAL A 254 -16.51 11.86 22.87
CA VAL A 254 -17.88 12.38 22.78
C VAL A 254 -18.86 11.23 22.96
N VAL A 255 -19.91 11.47 23.73
CA VAL A 255 -20.95 10.48 24.03
C VAL A 255 -22.34 11.05 23.80
N ALA A 256 -23.26 10.17 23.40
CA ALA A 256 -24.68 10.43 23.33
C ALA A 256 -25.40 9.54 24.35
N ARG A 257 -26.34 10.11 25.10
CA ARG A 257 -27.19 9.39 26.05
C ARG A 257 -28.67 9.59 25.73
N ASP A 258 -29.47 8.58 26.01
CA ASP A 258 -30.92 8.70 25.92
C ASP A 258 -31.49 9.47 27.12
N ASP A 259 -32.81 9.66 27.13
CA ASP A 259 -33.51 10.42 28.17
C ASP A 259 -33.50 9.71 29.55
N SER A 260 -33.11 8.42 29.59
CA SER A 260 -32.88 7.66 30.82
C SER A 260 -31.44 7.76 31.34
N GLY A 261 -30.55 8.43 30.59
CA GLY A 261 -29.13 8.55 30.89
C GLY A 261 -28.27 7.38 30.41
N LEU A 262 -28.86 6.42 29.70
CA LEU A 262 -28.15 5.26 29.15
C LEU A 262 -27.27 5.69 27.98
N LEU A 263 -26.04 5.18 27.93
CA LEU A 263 -25.09 5.45 26.85
C LEU A 263 -25.57 4.80 25.54
N VAL A 264 -25.83 5.62 24.53
CA VAL A 264 -26.28 5.18 23.20
C VAL A 264 -25.10 5.10 22.23
N SER A 265 -24.22 6.10 22.25
CA SER A 265 -23.03 6.15 21.40
C SER A 265 -21.83 6.73 22.13
N LYS A 266 -20.63 6.26 21.77
CA LYS A 266 -19.35 6.70 22.33
C LYS A 266 -18.27 6.69 21.25
N HIS A 267 -17.63 7.83 21.05
CA HIS A 267 -16.53 8.00 20.10
C HIS A 267 -15.29 8.55 20.81
N PRO A 268 -14.26 7.72 21.04
CA PRO A 268 -13.00 8.15 21.65
C PRO A 268 -12.26 9.19 20.81
N ILE A 269 -11.70 10.22 21.44
CA ILE A 269 -10.91 11.27 20.79
C ILE A 269 -9.50 11.22 21.38
N PHE A 270 -8.52 10.97 20.53
CA PHE A 270 -7.09 10.92 20.83
C PHE A 270 -6.30 11.14 19.54
N ASP A 271 -5.06 11.59 19.64
CA ASP A 271 -4.25 12.07 18.52
C ASP A 271 -3.40 11.01 17.81
N ASP A 272 -3.15 9.87 18.46
CA ASP A 272 -2.30 8.79 17.93
C ASP A 272 -2.62 8.38 16.49
N PHE A 273 -3.90 8.33 16.10
CA PHE A 273 -4.27 7.84 14.78
C PHE A 273 -3.94 8.83 13.64
N TRP A 274 -4.07 10.14 13.86
CA TRP A 274 -3.68 11.11 12.82
C TRP A 274 -2.17 11.38 12.83
N GLU A 275 -1.49 11.22 13.96
CA GLU A 275 -0.02 11.24 14.00
C GLU A 275 0.58 10.01 13.30
N ARG A 276 -0.02 8.83 13.47
CA ARG A 276 0.33 7.62 12.69
C ARG A 276 0.15 7.85 11.18
N ARG A 277 -0.94 8.47 10.75
CA ARG A 277 -1.17 8.82 9.34
C ARG A 277 -0.03 9.68 8.80
N LYS A 278 0.36 10.76 9.50
CA LYS A 278 1.48 11.64 9.10
C LYS A 278 2.81 10.87 9.02
N CYS A 279 3.06 9.98 9.97
CA CYS A 279 4.24 9.11 9.95
C CYS A 279 4.30 8.26 8.68
N LEU A 280 3.17 7.64 8.30
CA LEU A 280 3.05 6.84 7.07
C LEU A 280 3.20 7.68 5.81
N GLU A 281 2.60 8.87 5.77
CA GLU A 281 2.74 9.79 4.64
C GLU A 281 4.20 10.16 4.38
N ASN A 282 4.94 10.43 5.45
CA ASN A 282 6.37 10.72 5.37
C ASN A 282 7.20 9.49 4.99
N LYS A 283 6.91 8.31 5.60
CA LYS A 283 7.59 7.05 5.28
C LYS A 283 7.45 6.70 3.80
N ASN A 284 6.24 6.87 3.25
CA ASN A 284 5.86 6.40 1.92
C ASN A 284 5.82 7.52 0.86
N ARG A 285 6.63 8.58 1.03
CA ARG A 285 6.62 9.76 0.14
C ARG A 285 7.30 9.54 -1.23
N ASN A 286 8.19 8.55 -1.36
CA ASN A 286 9.11 8.42 -2.50
C ASN A 286 8.72 7.35 -3.55
N LEU A 287 7.42 7.09 -3.72
CA LEU A 287 6.93 6.04 -4.63
C LEU A 287 7.15 6.30 -6.11
N THR A 288 7.06 7.55 -6.55
CA THR A 288 6.98 7.93 -7.97
C THR A 288 8.29 7.74 -8.74
N HIS A 289 9.40 7.53 -8.06
CA HIS A 289 10.72 7.36 -8.67
C HIS A 289 11.24 5.91 -8.61
N LEU A 290 10.47 4.97 -8.04
CA LEU A 290 10.92 3.59 -7.82
C LEU A 290 11.35 2.87 -9.10
N GLU A 291 10.80 3.23 -10.26
CA GLU A 291 11.16 2.63 -11.55
C GLU A 291 12.67 2.68 -11.85
N TRP A 292 13.37 3.71 -11.40
CA TRP A 292 14.79 3.92 -11.69
C TRP A 292 15.72 3.51 -10.54
N HIS A 293 15.18 3.02 -9.43
CA HIS A 293 15.96 2.70 -8.24
C HIS A 293 16.11 1.19 -8.07
N TYR A 294 17.33 0.77 -7.77
CA TYR A 294 17.66 -0.56 -7.30
C TYR A 294 18.73 -0.49 -6.22
N VAL A 295 18.76 -1.48 -5.35
CA VAL A 295 19.79 -1.61 -4.31
C VAL A 295 20.87 -2.56 -4.81
N SER A 296 22.13 -2.20 -4.57
CA SER A 296 23.29 -2.99 -4.95
C SER A 296 24.37 -2.88 -3.88
N SER A 297 25.12 -3.96 -3.66
CA SER A 297 26.34 -3.99 -2.85
C SER A 297 27.59 -4.05 -3.74
N GLU A 298 27.50 -3.48 -4.94
CA GLU A 298 28.58 -3.44 -5.92
C GLU A 298 29.78 -2.65 -5.38
N ILE A 299 30.98 -3.14 -5.66
CA ILE A 299 32.22 -2.50 -5.23
C ILE A 299 32.49 -1.35 -6.19
N VAL A 300 32.56 -0.13 -5.66
CA VAL A 300 33.00 1.05 -6.44
C VAL A 300 34.52 0.96 -6.54
N VAL A 301 35.01 0.80 -7.77
CA VAL A 301 36.44 0.81 -8.06
C VAL A 301 36.73 2.13 -8.75
N ASP A 302 37.34 3.05 -8.00
CA ASP A 302 37.87 4.33 -8.51
C ASP A 302 39.14 4.10 -9.34
#